data_AF-A0A2L0IIE5-F1
#
_entry.id   AF-A0A2L0IIE5-F1
#
_cell.length_a   1.000
_cell.length_b   1.000
_cell.length_c   1.000
_cell.angle_alpha   90.00
_cell.angle_beta   90.00
_cell.angle_gamma   90.00
#
_symmetry.space_group_name_H-M   'P 1'
#
loop_
_entity.id
_entity.type
_entity.pdbx_description
1 polymer ?
#
loop_
_entity_poly.entity_id
_entity_poly.type
_entity_poly.pdbx_seq_one_letter_code
_entity_poly.pdbx_strand_id
1 'polypeptide(L)'
;MKKLPCLILIFTLLSVGHPFFYPTKLIGVHQPSDNVIVLIVDHFPWTKKGKISWWENNRSKIFNRLKFDKEKYFIFIYNTHYKKDSGTDQDSDLLCFEDMATEQNCISKENRPLIVWHYPDGHTEYETESLLRRFY
;
A
#
# COMPACT_ATOMS: atom_id res chain seq x y z
N MET A 1 5.99 0.44 -43.80
CA MET A 1 5.08 1.15 -42.86
C MET A 1 4.31 0.23 -41.90
N LYS A 2 4.12 -1.07 -42.17
CA LYS A 2 3.37 -2.00 -41.26
C LYS A 2 4.12 -2.44 -39.99
N LYS A 3 5.44 -2.28 -39.95
CA LYS A 3 6.29 -2.68 -38.80
C LYS A 3 6.22 -1.68 -37.64
N LEU A 4 6.03 -0.40 -37.94
CA LEU A 4 5.94 0.69 -36.96
C LEU A 4 4.73 0.55 -36.01
N PRO A 5 3.49 0.29 -36.47
CA PRO A 5 2.36 0.09 -35.56
C PRO A 5 2.49 -1.20 -34.73
N CYS A 6 3.16 -2.23 -35.26
CA CYS A 6 3.42 -3.47 -34.52
C CYS A 6 4.43 -3.23 -33.39
N LEU A 7 5.49 -2.46 -33.65
CA LEU A 7 6.48 -2.04 -32.65
C LEU A 7 5.83 -1.19 -31.54
N ILE A 8 4.93 -0.27 -31.91
CA ILE A 8 4.17 0.54 -30.95
C ILE A 8 3.27 -0.34 -30.08
N LEU A 9 2.57 -1.32 -30.67
CA LEU A 9 1.70 -2.24 -29.93
C LEU A 9 2.50 -3.11 -28.94
N ILE A 10 3.69 -3.57 -29.33
CA ILE A 10 4.57 -4.35 -28.46
C ILE A 10 5.08 -3.47 -27.30
N PHE A 11 5.49 -2.24 -27.59
CA PHE A 11 5.96 -1.30 -26.57
C PHE A 11 4.85 -0.92 -25.57
N THR A 12 3.61 -0.73 -26.02
CA THR A 12 2.48 -0.47 -25.12
C THR A 12 2.14 -1.68 -24.27
N LEU A 13 2.13 -2.89 -24.85
CA LEU A 13 1.91 -4.13 -24.08
C LEU A 13 2.99 -4.39 -23.03
N LEU A 14 4.26 -4.14 -23.37
CA LEU A 14 5.37 -4.25 -22.42
C LEU A 14 5.26 -3.21 -21.31
N SER A 15 4.94 -1.95 -21.65
CA SER A 15 4.84 -0.86 -20.66
C SER A 15 3.66 -1.04 -19.70
N VAL A 16 2.51 -1.50 -20.21
CA VAL A 16 1.30 -1.76 -19.40
C VAL A 16 1.41 -3.07 -18.64
N GLY A 17 2.08 -4.08 -19.20
CA GLY A 17 2.30 -5.36 -18.55
C GLY A 17 3.35 -5.29 -17.45
N HIS A 18 4.40 -4.48 -17.61
CA HIS A 18 5.54 -4.39 -16.67
C HIS A 18 5.11 -4.25 -15.19
N PRO A 19 4.20 -3.35 -14.79
CA PRO A 19 3.75 -3.23 -13.40
C PRO A 19 3.03 -4.47 -12.84
N PHE A 20 2.47 -5.33 -13.68
CA PHE A 20 1.84 -6.58 -13.24
C PHE A 20 2.86 -7.67 -12.90
N PHE A 21 4.10 -7.56 -13.38
CA PHE A 21 5.12 -8.59 -13.20
C PHE A 21 6.06 -8.36 -12.02
N TYR A 22 6.06 -7.17 -11.40
CA TYR A 22 6.89 -6.91 -10.23
C TYR A 22 6.20 -7.41 -8.96
N PRO A 23 6.87 -8.26 -8.16
CA PRO A 23 6.31 -8.67 -6.88
C PRO A 23 6.21 -7.46 -5.96
N THR A 24 5.08 -7.35 -5.28
CA THR A 24 4.88 -6.33 -4.24
C THR A 24 5.92 -6.50 -3.14
N LYS A 25 6.61 -5.42 -2.81
CA LYS A 25 7.61 -5.36 -1.74
C LYS A 25 6.99 -4.70 -0.51
N LEU A 26 7.18 -5.30 0.65
CA LEU A 26 6.88 -4.66 1.94
C LEU A 26 8.11 -3.87 2.36
N ILE A 27 8.01 -2.53 2.35
CA ILE A 27 9.12 -1.64 2.65
C ILE A 27 9.08 -1.07 4.08
N GLY A 28 7.92 -1.14 4.75
CA GLY A 28 7.76 -0.63 6.11
C GLY A 28 6.56 -1.24 6.84
N VAL A 29 6.69 -1.32 8.17
CA VAL A 29 5.63 -1.76 9.08
C VAL A 29 5.70 -0.88 10.33
N HIS A 30 4.62 -0.17 10.62
CA HIS A 30 4.49 0.69 11.79
C HIS A 30 3.26 0.31 12.60
N GLN A 31 3.34 0.47 13.91
CA GLN A 31 2.26 0.17 14.84
C GLN A 31 2.03 1.38 15.76
N PRO A 32 1.27 2.40 15.30
CA PRO A 32 1.03 3.60 16.10
C PRO A 32 0.16 3.36 17.35
N SER A 33 -0.60 2.26 17.38
CA SER A 33 -1.36 1.83 18.56
C SER A 33 -1.52 0.31 18.59
N ASP A 34 -2.00 -0.24 19.70
CA ASP A 34 -2.18 -1.70 19.88
C ASP A 34 -3.12 -2.35 18.87
N ASN A 35 -3.98 -1.58 18.21
CA ASN A 35 -4.96 -2.06 17.25
C ASN A 35 -4.79 -1.46 15.84
N VAL A 36 -3.78 -0.62 15.60
CA VAL A 36 -3.55 -0.02 14.29
C VAL A 36 -2.19 -0.44 13.77
N ILE A 37 -2.17 -0.99 12.56
CA ILE A 37 -0.95 -1.34 11.84
C ILE A 37 -0.94 -0.63 10.50
N VAL A 38 0.18 0.00 10.18
CA VAL A 38 0.41 0.71 8.92
C VAL A 38 1.49 -0.02 8.14
N LEU A 39 1.16 -0.44 6.92
CA LEU A 39 2.08 -1.13 6.02
C LEU A 39 2.43 -0.24 4.85
N ILE A 40 3.72 -0.11 4.57
CA ILE A 40 4.21 0.60 3.40
C ILE A 40 4.67 -0.44 2.39
N VAL A 41 4.11 -0.38 1.19
CA VAL A 41 4.37 -1.32 0.11
C VAL A 41 4.79 -0.58 -1.15
N ASP A 42 5.54 -1.28 -1.99
CA ASP A 42 5.90 -0.86 -3.33
C ASP A 42 5.43 -1.91 -4.34
N HIS A 43 5.08 -1.49 -5.56
CA HIS A 43 4.46 -2.34 -6.59
C HIS A 43 3.20 -3.10 -6.09
N PHE A 44 2.31 -2.42 -5.35
CA PHE A 44 1.07 -3.05 -4.85
C PHE A 44 0.11 -3.45 -5.99
N PRO A 45 -0.66 -4.55 -5.87
CA PRO A 45 -1.53 -5.00 -6.94
C PRO A 45 -2.62 -3.98 -7.27
N TRP A 46 -2.95 -3.85 -8.55
CA TRP A 46 -3.92 -2.84 -8.99
C TRP A 46 -5.37 -3.29 -8.78
N THR A 47 -5.66 -4.57 -8.97
CA THR A 47 -7.04 -5.08 -8.89
C THR A 47 -7.47 -5.32 -7.43
N LYS A 48 -8.75 -5.09 -7.11
CA LYS A 48 -9.32 -5.40 -5.78
C LYS A 48 -8.96 -6.82 -5.33
N LYS A 49 -9.13 -7.81 -6.22
CA LYS A 49 -8.78 -9.21 -5.95
C LYS A 49 -7.29 -9.40 -5.66
N GLY A 50 -6.41 -8.75 -6.44
CA GLY A 50 -4.96 -8.80 -6.22
C GLY A 50 -4.55 -8.23 -4.87
N LYS A 51 -5.11 -7.07 -4.48
CA LYS A 51 -4.83 -6.40 -3.20
C LYS A 51 -5.18 -7.31 -2.02
N ILE A 52 -6.39 -7.87 -2.02
CA ILE A 52 -6.88 -8.76 -0.97
C ILE A 52 -6.07 -10.07 -0.94
N SER A 53 -5.79 -10.66 -2.11
CA SER A 53 -5.00 -11.89 -2.20
C SER A 53 -3.57 -11.70 -1.69
N TRP A 54 -2.93 -10.57 -1.99
CA TRP A 54 -1.61 -10.28 -1.44
C TRP A 54 -1.65 -10.18 0.07
N TRP A 55 -2.64 -9.48 0.63
CA TRP A 55 -2.80 -9.35 2.08
C TRP A 55 -2.97 -10.72 2.75
N GLU A 56 -3.91 -11.53 2.28
CA GLU A 56 -4.16 -12.87 2.85
C GLU A 56 -2.92 -13.78 2.81
N ASN A 57 -2.16 -13.73 1.71
CA ASN A 57 -0.95 -14.56 1.55
C ASN A 57 0.22 -14.11 2.45
N ASN A 58 0.22 -12.87 2.94
CA ASN A 58 1.34 -12.30 3.70
C ASN A 58 1.01 -12.01 5.18
N ARG A 59 -0.27 -11.88 5.56
CA ARG A 59 -0.68 -11.44 6.91
C ARG A 59 -0.07 -12.26 8.03
N SER A 60 0.01 -13.59 7.89
CA SER A 60 0.61 -14.47 8.91
C SER A 60 2.08 -14.12 9.19
N LYS A 61 2.87 -13.86 8.13
CA LYS A 61 4.29 -13.50 8.26
C LYS A 61 4.48 -12.12 8.92
N ILE A 62 3.58 -11.19 8.62
CA ILE A 62 3.59 -9.84 9.19
C ILE A 62 3.22 -9.90 10.68
N PHE A 63 2.14 -10.59 11.02
CA PHE A 63 1.65 -10.72 12.39
C PHE A 63 2.62 -11.44 13.33
N ASN A 64 3.42 -12.37 12.84
CA ASN A 64 4.42 -13.07 13.66
C ASN A 64 5.48 -12.14 14.28
N ARG A 65 5.61 -10.91 13.78
CA ARG A 65 6.60 -9.91 14.26
C ARG A 65 5.98 -8.82 15.13
N LEU A 66 4.65 -8.81 15.28
CA LEU A 66 3.91 -7.73 15.93
C LEU A 66 3.21 -8.23 17.19
N LYS A 67 3.11 -7.35 18.18
CA LYS A 67 2.30 -7.56 19.38
C LYS A 67 1.15 -6.57 19.32
N PHE A 68 -0.03 -7.05 18.97
CA PHE A 68 -1.22 -6.23 18.75
C PHE A 68 -2.47 -6.95 19.24
N ASP A 69 -3.56 -6.22 19.40
CA ASP A 69 -4.87 -6.76 19.74
C ASP A 69 -5.42 -7.61 18.58
N LYS A 70 -5.54 -8.91 18.81
CA LYS A 70 -6.04 -9.87 17.81
C LYS A 70 -7.56 -9.92 17.74
N GLU A 71 -8.27 -9.39 18.75
CA GLU A 71 -9.74 -9.33 18.73
C GLU A 71 -10.22 -8.20 17.83
N LYS A 72 -9.48 -7.09 17.77
CA LYS A 72 -9.84 -5.94 16.93
C LYS A 72 -8.62 -5.23 16.41
N TYR A 73 -8.49 -5.16 15.09
CA TYR A 73 -7.39 -4.43 14.47
C TYR A 73 -7.77 -3.79 13.14
N PHE A 74 -7.00 -2.75 12.80
CA PHE A 74 -7.11 -1.98 11.57
C PHE A 74 -5.76 -2.00 10.85
N ILE A 75 -5.76 -2.38 9.58
CA ILE A 75 -4.56 -2.35 8.74
C ILE A 75 -4.74 -1.30 7.66
N PHE A 76 -3.86 -0.31 7.65
CA PHE A 76 -3.77 0.65 6.56
C PHE A 76 -2.59 0.29 5.66
N ILE A 77 -2.84 0.05 4.37
CA ILE A 77 -1.80 -0.30 3.41
C ILE A 77 -1.63 0.87 2.44
N TYR A 78 -0.43 1.45 2.44
CA TYR A 78 -0.05 2.58 1.58
C TYR A 78 0.94 2.14 0.51
N ASN A 79 0.67 2.49 -0.75
CA ASN A 79 1.56 2.20 -1.87
C ASN A 79 2.36 3.45 -2.24
N THR A 80 3.43 3.69 -1.51
CA THR A 80 4.18 4.95 -1.53
C THR A 80 5.60 4.73 -1.00
N HIS A 81 6.41 5.78 -1.02
CA HIS A 81 7.79 5.77 -0.53
C HIS A 81 7.96 6.79 0.59
N TYR A 82 8.95 6.54 1.45
CA TYR A 82 9.34 7.49 2.48
C TYR A 82 9.93 8.76 1.85
N LYS A 83 9.61 9.89 2.45
CA LYS A 83 10.17 11.20 2.14
C LYS A 83 10.35 12.01 3.40
N LYS A 84 11.14 13.07 3.28
CA LYS A 84 11.34 14.05 4.34
C LYS A 84 10.16 15.02 4.36
N ASP A 85 9.70 15.37 5.56
CA ASP A 85 8.81 16.50 5.77
C ASP A 85 9.57 17.81 5.46
N SER A 86 9.05 18.59 4.51
CA SER A 86 9.67 19.85 4.11
C SER A 86 9.26 21.04 4.97
N GLY A 87 8.31 20.88 5.90
CA GLY A 87 7.79 21.93 6.76
C GLY A 87 6.91 22.95 6.04
N THR A 88 6.30 22.56 4.91
CA THR A 88 5.45 23.41 4.06
C THR A 88 3.98 23.03 4.16
N ASP A 89 3.07 23.87 3.68
CA ASP A 89 1.63 23.54 3.67
C ASP A 89 1.30 22.28 2.85
N GLN A 90 2.17 21.88 1.90
CA GLN A 90 2.03 20.62 1.14
C GLN A 90 2.25 19.38 2.02
N ASP A 91 2.75 19.56 3.24
CA ASP A 91 3.05 18.49 4.18
C ASP A 91 1.87 18.11 5.08
N SER A 92 0.73 18.83 5.03
CA SER A 92 -0.51 18.43 5.74
C SER A 92 -0.98 17.02 5.34
N ASP A 93 -0.65 16.63 4.12
CA ASP A 93 -1.00 15.32 3.54
C ASP A 93 0.01 14.22 3.90
N LEU A 94 0.94 14.48 4.82
CA LEU A 94 1.90 13.47 5.27
C LEU A 94 1.45 12.72 6.51
N LEU A 95 1.73 11.43 6.52
CA LEU A 95 1.73 10.58 7.71
C LEU A 95 3.19 10.31 8.08
N CYS A 96 3.61 10.81 9.24
CA CYS A 96 4.96 10.66 9.76
C CYS A 96 5.01 9.65 10.90
N PHE A 97 6.13 8.94 11.02
CA PHE A 97 6.33 7.84 11.94
C PHE A 97 7.40 8.19 12.98
N GLU A 98 6.99 8.25 14.25
CA GLU A 98 7.88 8.61 15.37
C GLU A 98 8.88 7.51 15.73
N ASP A 99 8.61 6.26 15.34
CA ASP A 99 9.50 5.12 15.56
C ASP A 99 10.72 5.11 14.62
N MET A 100 10.77 6.00 13.64
CA MET A 100 11.90 6.17 12.73
C MET A 100 12.79 7.34 13.14
N ALA A 101 14.07 7.08 13.41
CA ALA A 101 15.05 8.11 13.78
C ALA A 101 15.57 8.95 12.59
N THR A 102 15.16 8.63 11.36
CA THR A 102 15.61 9.30 10.13
C THR A 102 14.69 10.47 9.77
N GLU A 103 15.22 11.51 9.14
CA GLU A 103 14.41 12.62 8.61
C GLU A 103 13.47 12.19 7.48
N GLN A 104 13.72 11.05 6.83
CA GLN A 104 12.80 10.44 5.85
C GLN A 104 11.85 9.48 6.55
N ASN A 105 11.03 9.99 7.46
CA ASN A 105 10.09 9.20 8.26
C ASN A 105 8.61 9.43 7.89
N CYS A 106 8.34 10.10 6.78
CA CYS A 106 6.98 10.44 6.37
C CYS A 106 6.59 9.81 5.04
N ILE A 107 5.30 9.59 4.84
CA ILE A 107 4.70 9.14 3.59
C ILE A 107 3.54 10.02 3.17
N SER A 108 3.23 10.10 1.87
CA SER A 108 1.97 10.69 1.40
C SER A 108 0.77 9.83 1.82
N LYS A 109 -0.30 10.47 2.32
CA LYS A 109 -1.58 9.83 2.66
C LYS A 109 -2.44 9.50 1.43
N GLU A 110 -2.12 10.03 0.26
CA GLU A 110 -2.99 10.00 -0.93
C GLU A 110 -3.24 8.59 -1.49
N ASN A 111 -2.24 7.71 -1.47
CA ASN A 111 -2.32 6.40 -2.10
C ASN A 111 -2.47 5.30 -1.05
N ARG A 112 -3.70 5.09 -0.58
CA ARG A 112 -4.07 4.06 0.40
C ARG A 112 -4.96 3.00 -0.21
N PRO A 113 -4.40 2.10 -1.05
CA PRO A 113 -5.18 1.22 -1.90
C PRO A 113 -6.01 0.16 -1.17
N LEU A 114 -5.71 -0.17 0.09
CA LEU A 114 -6.42 -1.18 0.88
C LEU A 114 -6.42 -0.82 2.37
N ILE A 115 -7.61 -0.93 2.97
CA ILE A 115 -7.83 -0.91 4.41
C ILE A 115 -8.47 -2.24 4.81
N VAL A 116 -8.00 -2.84 5.90
CA VAL A 116 -8.54 -4.08 6.45
C VAL A 116 -9.07 -3.79 7.84
N TRP A 117 -10.35 -4.10 8.06
CA TRP A 117 -11.02 -3.99 9.34
C TRP A 117 -11.27 -5.39 9.88
N HIS A 118 -10.77 -5.70 11.07
CA HIS A 118 -11.09 -6.93 11.79
C HIS A 118 -11.86 -6.60 13.06
N TYR A 119 -12.97 -7.29 13.25
CA TYR A 119 -13.91 -7.02 14.32
C TYR A 119 -13.94 -8.15 15.36
N PRO A 120 -14.35 -7.86 16.61
CA PRO A 120 -14.34 -8.84 17.72
C PRO A 120 -15.16 -10.13 17.49
N ASP A 121 -16.17 -10.09 16.64
CA ASP A 121 -16.98 -11.26 16.26
C ASP A 121 -16.32 -12.13 15.15
N GLY A 122 -15.10 -11.77 14.73
CA GLY A 122 -14.29 -12.48 13.75
C GLY A 122 -14.51 -12.08 12.29
N HIS A 123 -15.47 -11.18 11.99
CA HIS A 123 -15.64 -10.73 10.61
C HIS A 123 -14.51 -9.80 10.17
N THR A 124 -14.18 -9.84 8.88
CA THR A 124 -13.14 -9.00 8.28
C THR A 124 -13.67 -8.29 7.05
N GLU A 125 -13.53 -6.97 7.00
CA GLU A 125 -13.93 -6.15 5.87
C GLU A 125 -12.72 -5.62 5.12
N TYR A 126 -12.83 -5.57 3.79
CA TYR A 126 -11.81 -5.05 2.89
C TYR A 126 -12.34 -3.84 2.16
N GLU A 127 -11.82 -2.67 2.50
CA GLU A 127 -12.11 -1.42 1.82
C GLU A 127 -10.96 -1.13 0.84
N THR A 128 -11.26 -1.08 -0.44
CA THR A 128 -10.28 -0.73 -1.48
C THR A 128 -10.64 0.60 -2.09
N GLU A 129 -9.69 1.52 -2.17
CA GLU A 129 -9.89 2.73 -2.97
C GLU A 129 -10.20 2.35 -4.43
N SER A 130 -11.27 2.98 -4.95
CA SER A 130 -11.66 2.85 -6.35
C SER A 130 -10.52 3.31 -7.25
N LEU A 131 -10.24 2.54 -8.31
CA LEU A 131 -9.24 2.88 -9.33
C LEU A 131 -9.44 4.30 -9.89
N LEU A 132 -10.67 4.81 -9.87
CA LEU A 132 -11.05 6.10 -10.44
C LEU A 132 -10.63 7.30 -9.60
N ARG A 133 -10.35 7.14 -8.30
CA ARG A 133 -9.91 8.27 -7.45
C ARG A 133 -8.51 8.76 -7.81
N ARG A 134 -7.74 7.97 -8.56
CA ARG A 134 -6.39 8.32 -9.03
C ARG A 134 -6.38 9.23 -10.27
N PHE A 135 -7.55 9.51 -10.85
CA PHE A 135 -7.75 10.32 -12.06
C PHE A 135 -8.61 11.58 -11.82
N TYR A 136 -8.97 11.87 -10.57
CA TYR A 136 -9.75 13.04 -10.16
C TYR A 136 -9.05 13.79 -9.03
#